data_AF-A0A1E3Y3K6-F1
#
_entry.id   AF-A0A1E3Y3K6-F1
#
_cell.length_a   1.000
_cell.length_b   1.000
_cell.length_c   1.000
_cell.angle_alpha   90.00
_cell.angle_beta   90.00
_cell.angle_gamma   90.00
#
_symmetry.space_group_name_H-M   'P 1'
#
loop_
_entity.id
_entity.type
_entity.pdbx_description
1 polymer ?
#
loop_
_entity_poly.entity_id
_entity_poly.type
_entity_poly.pdbx_seq_one_letter_code
_entity_poly.pdbx_strand_id
1 'polypeptide(L)'
;MNAIVGLISTIFWLVIVLGAFLALLAVWGYNTLRHAVENVKEAQSNIDISLRKKVSLVNQLGDVAAKYMDRESTVMLKVSQDVATAATPQLYQQTGTVLSTIQGIAQKFPDLKANEQYTKLATAIAESEADVQNRRLKCNAAIKDYNTKRASLPHALWAGFLGFRPARYLELDTVESADASVQKQILSDDGDRLNELLGVAGARVIDATKTLASQGKLIAEKAASRVQTEIAARSAVAQYHYLDVEKAPKGPISRDQLDALFATGAITADTDVLEAGAKAWTKYASLPPRAPDRDPTAQDAPLL
;
A
#
# COMPACT_ATOMS: atom_id res chain seq x y z
N MET A 1 41.86 5.00 -0.31
CA MET A 1 41.21 4.51 -1.55
C MET A 1 40.86 3.03 -1.47
N ASN A 2 41.83 2.13 -1.21
CA ASN A 2 41.59 0.67 -1.17
C ASN A 2 40.57 0.21 -0.12
N ALA A 3 40.53 0.83 1.06
CA ALA A 3 39.54 0.51 2.09
C ALA A 3 38.09 0.85 1.66
N ILE A 4 37.91 1.96 0.94
CA ILE A 4 36.59 2.38 0.43
C ILE A 4 36.14 1.45 -0.70
N VAL A 5 37.05 1.09 -1.61
CA VAL A 5 36.78 0.13 -2.69
C VAL A 5 36.42 -1.26 -2.12
N GLY A 6 37.10 -1.69 -1.06
CA GLY A 6 36.76 -2.93 -0.33
C GLY A 6 35.34 -2.90 0.26
N LEU A 7 34.95 -1.80 0.92
CA LEU A 7 33.61 -1.62 1.46
C LEU A 7 32.51 -1.61 0.38
N ILE A 8 32.75 -0.98 -0.77
CA ILE A 8 31.78 -0.96 -1.87
C ILE A 8 31.59 -2.38 -2.44
N SER A 9 32.68 -3.15 -2.59
CA SER A 9 32.62 -4.53 -3.07
C SER A 9 31.87 -5.46 -2.10
N THR A 10 32.08 -5.32 -0.79
CA THR A 10 31.34 -6.11 0.21
C THR A 10 29.86 -5.76 0.25
N ILE A 11 29.50 -4.47 0.16
CA ILE A 11 28.10 -4.03 0.07
C ILE A 11 27.43 -4.60 -1.20
N PHE A 12 28.12 -4.57 -2.34
CA PHE A 12 27.60 -5.13 -3.59
C PHE A 12 27.28 -6.63 -3.47
N TRP A 13 28.21 -7.42 -2.93
CA TRP A 13 27.97 -8.84 -2.67
C TRP A 13 26.84 -9.08 -1.66
N LEU A 14 26.75 -8.25 -0.62
CA LEU A 14 25.67 -8.34 0.36
C LEU A 14 24.30 -8.09 -0.28
N VAL A 15 24.18 -7.11 -1.17
CA VAL A 15 22.94 -6.84 -1.92
C VAL A 15 22.57 -8.03 -2.81
N ILE A 16 23.54 -8.64 -3.49
CA ILE A 16 23.30 -9.83 -4.33
C ILE A 16 22.81 -11.00 -3.48
N VAL A 17 23.47 -11.29 -2.37
CA VAL A 17 23.10 -12.39 -1.46
C VAL A 17 21.70 -12.15 -0.89
N LEU A 18 21.39 -10.91 -0.48
CA LEU A 18 20.07 -10.54 0.01
C LEU A 18 18.99 -10.69 -1.07
N GLY A 19 19.28 -10.29 -2.31
CA GLY A 19 18.39 -10.47 -3.46
C GLY A 19 18.13 -11.94 -3.79
N ALA A 20 19.18 -12.77 -3.79
CA ALA A 20 19.04 -14.22 -4.01
C ALA A 20 18.21 -14.89 -2.88
N PHE A 21 18.43 -14.46 -1.64
CA PHE A 21 17.64 -14.93 -0.48
C PHE A 21 16.15 -14.57 -0.62
N LEU A 22 15.83 -13.31 -0.98
CA LEU A 22 14.46 -12.87 -1.24
C LEU A 22 13.80 -13.65 -2.39
N ALA A 23 14.54 -13.93 -3.46
CA ALA A 23 14.04 -14.72 -4.59
C ALA A 23 13.72 -16.17 -4.18
N LEU A 24 14.57 -16.82 -3.38
CA LEU A 24 14.31 -18.16 -2.85
C LEU A 24 13.06 -18.18 -1.95
N LEU A 25 12.89 -17.18 -1.08
CA LEU A 25 11.69 -17.05 -0.25
C LEU A 25 10.43 -16.86 -1.11
N ALA A 26 10.51 -16.08 -2.18
CA ALA A 26 9.38 -15.87 -3.10
C ALA A 26 8.99 -17.17 -3.83
N VAL A 27 9.96 -17.93 -4.35
CA VAL A 27 9.68 -19.22 -5.03
C VAL A 27 9.07 -20.23 -4.07
N TRP A 28 9.65 -20.36 -2.86
CA TRP A 28 9.12 -21.25 -1.84
C TRP A 28 7.71 -20.83 -1.42
N GLY A 29 7.52 -19.54 -1.15
CA GLY A 29 6.22 -18.96 -0.83
C GLY A 29 5.17 -19.22 -1.91
N TYR A 30 5.51 -19.01 -3.19
CA TYR A 30 4.61 -19.25 -4.31
C TYR A 30 4.14 -20.71 -4.36
N ASN A 31 5.07 -21.66 -4.23
CA ASN A 31 4.74 -23.09 -4.23
C ASN A 31 3.81 -23.45 -3.06
N THR A 32 4.07 -22.93 -1.86
CA THR A 32 3.21 -23.20 -0.69
C THR A 32 1.77 -22.70 -0.89
N LEU A 33 1.61 -21.49 -1.44
CA LEU A 33 0.28 -20.95 -1.78
C LEU A 33 -0.37 -21.73 -2.91
N ARG A 34 0.40 -22.15 -3.91
CA ARG A 34 -0.13 -22.96 -5.02
C ARG A 34 -0.66 -24.31 -4.55
N HIS A 35 0.04 -24.97 -3.64
CA HIS A 35 -0.44 -26.21 -3.00
C HIS A 35 -1.73 -25.96 -2.19
N ALA A 36 -1.80 -24.85 -1.44
CA ALA A 36 -3.01 -24.51 -0.68
C ALA A 36 -4.22 -24.25 -1.60
N VAL A 37 -4.01 -23.59 -2.76
CA VAL A 37 -5.06 -23.41 -3.78
C VAL A 37 -5.53 -24.74 -4.34
N GLU A 38 -4.61 -25.66 -4.63
CA GLU A 38 -4.99 -26.96 -5.17
C GLU A 38 -5.77 -27.80 -4.16
N ASN A 39 -5.41 -27.76 -2.87
CA ASN A 39 -6.16 -28.40 -1.80
C ASN A 39 -7.60 -27.85 -1.70
N VAL A 40 -7.80 -26.54 -1.90
CA VAL A 40 -9.13 -25.94 -1.92
C VAL A 40 -9.95 -26.47 -3.11
N LYS A 41 -9.35 -26.55 -4.30
CA LYS A 41 -10.04 -27.10 -5.49
C LYS A 41 -10.39 -28.57 -5.33
N GLU A 42 -9.49 -29.36 -4.77
CA GLU A 42 -9.75 -30.77 -4.48
C GLU A 42 -10.93 -30.90 -3.50
N ALA A 43 -10.95 -30.11 -2.43
CA ALA A 43 -12.05 -30.10 -1.48
C ALA A 43 -13.38 -29.64 -2.10
N GLN A 44 -13.35 -28.68 -3.03
CA GLN A 44 -14.54 -28.24 -3.80
C GLN A 44 -15.05 -29.35 -4.74
N SER A 45 -14.16 -29.99 -5.50
CA SER A 45 -14.52 -31.13 -6.34
C SER A 45 -15.14 -32.27 -5.52
N ASN A 46 -14.57 -32.54 -4.35
CA ASN A 46 -15.05 -33.56 -3.44
C ASN A 46 -16.48 -33.32 -2.95
N ILE A 47 -16.87 -32.06 -2.66
CA ILE A 47 -18.26 -31.76 -2.29
C ILE A 47 -19.21 -31.79 -3.49
N ASP A 48 -18.76 -31.42 -4.68
CA ASP A 48 -19.58 -31.52 -5.89
C ASP A 48 -19.92 -32.98 -6.21
N ILE A 49 -18.97 -33.91 -6.02
CA ILE A 49 -19.21 -35.35 -6.20
C ILE A 49 -20.24 -35.87 -5.20
N SER A 50 -20.14 -35.54 -3.92
CA SER A 50 -21.10 -36.00 -2.91
C SER A 50 -22.48 -35.41 -3.14
N LEU A 51 -22.55 -34.16 -3.58
CA LEU A 51 -23.81 -33.50 -3.88
C LEU A 51 -24.48 -34.11 -5.12
N ARG A 52 -23.71 -34.44 -6.17
CA ARG A 52 -24.22 -35.20 -7.33
C ARG A 52 -24.77 -36.56 -6.92
N LYS A 53 -24.09 -37.26 -6.00
CA LYS A 53 -24.61 -38.53 -5.44
C LYS A 53 -25.95 -38.31 -4.72
N LYS A 54 -26.04 -37.27 -3.87
CA LYS A 54 -27.30 -36.89 -3.20
C LYS A 54 -28.42 -36.59 -4.20
N VAL A 55 -28.15 -35.80 -5.25
CA VAL A 55 -29.11 -35.50 -6.32
C VAL A 55 -29.62 -36.77 -6.99
N SER A 56 -28.71 -37.70 -7.32
CA SER A 56 -29.07 -38.99 -7.91
C SER A 56 -30.00 -39.79 -7.00
N LEU A 57 -29.66 -39.89 -5.70
CA LEU A 57 -30.49 -40.59 -4.71
C LEU A 57 -31.87 -39.94 -4.53
N VAL A 58 -31.93 -38.60 -4.46
CA VAL A 58 -33.19 -37.85 -4.36
C VAL A 58 -34.06 -38.07 -5.60
N ASN A 59 -33.46 -38.07 -6.79
CA ASN A 59 -34.19 -38.36 -8.04
C ASN A 59 -34.72 -39.81 -8.07
N GLN A 60 -33.91 -40.79 -7.63
CA GLN A 60 -34.36 -42.17 -7.50
C GLN A 60 -35.51 -42.30 -6.49
N LEU A 61 -35.46 -41.57 -5.38
CA LEU A 61 -36.56 -41.53 -4.40
C LEU A 61 -37.82 -40.90 -5.01
N GLY A 62 -37.65 -39.84 -5.80
CA GLY A 62 -38.72 -39.21 -6.57
C GLY A 62 -39.39 -40.17 -7.55
N ASP A 63 -38.62 -40.98 -8.28
CA ASP A 63 -39.15 -42.00 -9.19
C ASP A 63 -39.91 -43.12 -8.45
N VAL A 64 -39.52 -43.47 -7.21
CA VAL A 64 -40.27 -44.41 -6.36
C VAL A 64 -41.57 -43.78 -5.85
N ALA A 65 -41.52 -42.53 -5.39
CA ALA A 65 -42.69 -41.79 -4.93
C ALA A 65 -43.71 -41.56 -6.07
N ALA A 66 -43.24 -41.30 -7.28
CA ALA A 66 -44.06 -41.08 -8.46
C ALA A 66 -44.94 -42.29 -8.84
N LYS A 67 -44.56 -43.52 -8.46
CA LYS A 67 -45.41 -44.72 -8.67
C LYS A 67 -46.71 -44.69 -7.87
N TYR A 68 -46.79 -43.87 -6.83
CA TYR A 68 -47.95 -43.74 -5.95
C TYR A 68 -48.76 -42.47 -6.24
N MET A 69 -48.38 -41.70 -7.26
CA MET A 69 -49.02 -40.45 -7.65
C MET A 69 -49.43 -40.47 -9.13
N ASP A 70 -50.31 -39.54 -9.52
CA ASP A 70 -50.63 -39.32 -10.93
C ASP A 70 -49.41 -38.78 -11.69
N ARG A 71 -49.24 -39.20 -12.95
CA ARG A 71 -48.02 -39.00 -13.76
C ARG A 71 -47.55 -37.53 -13.85
N GLU A 72 -48.44 -36.56 -13.76
CA GLU A 72 -48.11 -35.13 -13.87
C GLU A 72 -47.23 -34.60 -12.71
N SER A 73 -47.33 -35.19 -11.52
CA SER A 73 -46.54 -34.79 -10.35
C SER A 73 -45.05 -35.20 -10.44
N THR A 74 -44.71 -36.13 -11.32
CA THR A 74 -43.35 -36.71 -11.45
C THR A 74 -42.29 -35.67 -11.82
N VAL A 75 -42.68 -34.64 -12.59
CA VAL A 75 -41.75 -33.59 -13.03
C VAL A 75 -41.31 -32.70 -11.87
N MET A 76 -42.18 -32.52 -10.86
CA MET A 76 -41.88 -31.71 -9.67
C MET A 76 -40.97 -32.41 -8.67
N LEU A 77 -40.75 -33.73 -8.82
CA LEU A 77 -39.93 -34.55 -7.92
C LEU A 77 -38.50 -34.76 -8.42
N LYS A 78 -38.11 -34.09 -9.51
CA LYS A 78 -36.76 -34.20 -10.08
C LYS A 78 -35.96 -32.93 -9.84
N VAL A 79 -34.76 -33.11 -9.32
CA VAL A 79 -33.71 -32.11 -9.27
C VAL A 79 -32.93 -32.19 -10.58
N SER A 80 -32.65 -31.03 -11.18
CA SER A 80 -31.88 -30.95 -12.42
C SER A 80 -30.51 -31.62 -12.25
N GLN A 81 -30.13 -32.46 -13.22
CA GLN A 81 -28.82 -33.11 -13.26
C GLN A 81 -27.77 -32.27 -14.00
N ASP A 82 -28.15 -31.11 -14.57
CA ASP A 82 -27.22 -30.15 -15.16
C ASP A 82 -26.48 -29.37 -14.06
N VAL A 83 -25.61 -30.10 -13.36
CA VAL A 83 -24.71 -29.59 -12.32
C VAL A 83 -23.47 -28.93 -12.95
N ALA A 84 -23.33 -28.94 -14.28
CA ALA A 84 -22.25 -28.23 -14.98
C ALA A 84 -22.45 -26.71 -14.98
N THR A 85 -23.69 -26.24 -14.81
CA THR A 85 -24.06 -24.82 -14.84
C THR A 85 -24.67 -24.31 -13.53
N ALA A 86 -25.19 -25.21 -12.68
CA ALA A 86 -25.77 -24.85 -11.39
C ALA A 86 -24.71 -24.72 -10.29
N ALA A 87 -24.77 -23.65 -9.49
CA ALA A 87 -23.87 -23.47 -8.36
C ALA A 87 -24.21 -24.48 -7.24
N THR A 88 -23.19 -25.05 -6.58
CA THR A 88 -23.30 -26.02 -5.48
C THR A 88 -24.36 -25.65 -4.41
N PRO A 89 -24.49 -24.38 -3.97
CA PRO A 89 -25.53 -23.99 -3.01
C PRO A 89 -26.96 -24.10 -3.55
N GLN A 90 -27.18 -23.74 -4.81
CA GLN A 90 -28.50 -23.81 -5.44
C GLN A 90 -28.98 -25.26 -5.56
N LEU A 91 -28.07 -26.14 -5.97
CA LEU A 91 -28.35 -27.56 -6.10
C LEU A 91 -28.68 -28.18 -4.72
N TYR A 92 -27.95 -27.78 -3.68
CA TYR A 92 -28.23 -28.20 -2.30
C TYR A 92 -29.64 -27.78 -1.84
N GLN A 93 -30.03 -26.52 -2.07
CA GLN A 93 -31.38 -26.03 -1.75
C GLN A 93 -32.47 -26.80 -2.51
N GLN A 94 -32.29 -27.02 -3.82
CA GLN A 94 -33.25 -27.78 -4.63
C GLN A 94 -33.46 -29.20 -4.10
N THR A 95 -32.39 -29.90 -3.70
CA THR A 95 -32.52 -31.23 -3.08
C THR A 95 -33.33 -31.19 -1.80
N GLY A 96 -33.18 -30.15 -0.98
CA GLY A 96 -33.96 -29.97 0.24
C GLY A 96 -35.46 -29.76 -0.05
N THR A 97 -35.78 -28.91 -1.02
CA THR A 97 -37.17 -28.64 -1.44
C THR A 97 -37.84 -29.91 -1.98
N VAL A 98 -37.19 -30.64 -2.88
CA VAL A 98 -37.74 -31.89 -3.43
C VAL A 98 -37.91 -32.95 -2.34
N LEU A 99 -36.92 -33.12 -1.46
CA LEU A 99 -37.01 -34.08 -0.36
C LEU A 99 -38.16 -33.74 0.60
N SER A 100 -38.35 -32.46 0.94
CA SER A 100 -39.48 -32.03 1.77
C SER A 100 -40.84 -32.34 1.12
N THR A 101 -40.92 -32.18 -0.21
CA THR A 101 -42.13 -32.52 -0.99
C THR A 101 -42.40 -34.02 -0.94
N ILE A 102 -41.38 -34.85 -1.16
CA ILE A 102 -41.48 -36.32 -1.08
C ILE A 102 -41.90 -36.78 0.32
N GLN A 103 -41.35 -36.17 1.38
CA GLN A 103 -41.75 -36.48 2.76
C GLN A 103 -43.23 -36.14 3.01
N GLY A 104 -43.72 -35.02 2.48
CA GLY A 104 -45.14 -34.67 2.54
C GLY A 104 -46.04 -35.67 1.80
N ILE A 105 -45.59 -36.21 0.66
CA ILE A 105 -46.29 -37.28 -0.07
C ILE A 105 -46.30 -38.57 0.76
N ALA A 106 -45.16 -38.95 1.35
CA ALA A 106 -45.05 -40.15 2.18
C ALA A 106 -45.93 -40.11 3.45
N GLN A 107 -46.29 -38.92 3.94
CA GLN A 107 -47.28 -38.77 5.01
C GLN A 107 -48.71 -39.05 4.53
N LYS A 108 -49.03 -38.73 3.27
CA LYS A 108 -50.34 -38.98 2.67
C LYS A 108 -50.53 -40.42 2.20
N PHE A 109 -49.45 -41.10 1.84
CA PHE A 109 -49.46 -42.47 1.32
C PHE A 109 -48.62 -43.42 2.21
N PRO A 110 -49.22 -44.07 3.23
CA PRO A 110 -48.52 -44.99 4.13
C PRO A 110 -47.84 -46.16 3.40
N ASP A 111 -48.43 -46.64 2.30
CA ASP A 111 -47.89 -47.74 1.50
C ASP A 111 -46.55 -47.40 0.83
N LEU A 112 -46.33 -46.11 0.47
CA LEU A 112 -45.04 -45.63 -0.01
C LEU A 112 -44.00 -45.68 1.11
N LYS A 113 -44.38 -45.29 2.33
CA LYS A 113 -43.49 -45.31 3.49
C LYS A 113 -43.12 -46.72 3.93
N ALA A 114 -44.03 -47.69 3.76
CA ALA A 114 -43.78 -49.10 4.02
C ALA A 114 -42.93 -49.79 2.94
N ASN A 115 -42.73 -49.15 1.78
CA ASN A 115 -41.91 -49.69 0.71
C ASN A 115 -40.43 -49.78 1.13
N GLU A 116 -39.86 -50.98 1.05
CA GLU A 116 -38.47 -51.24 1.42
C GLU A 116 -37.47 -50.41 0.60
N GLN A 117 -37.77 -50.13 -0.68
CA GLN A 117 -36.92 -49.29 -1.52
C GLN A 117 -36.96 -47.82 -1.09
N TYR A 118 -38.11 -47.34 -0.63
CA TYR A 118 -38.25 -45.98 -0.09
C TYR A 118 -37.41 -45.80 1.17
N THR A 119 -37.51 -46.74 2.13
CA THR A 119 -36.76 -46.66 3.39
C THR A 119 -35.25 -46.75 3.16
N LYS A 120 -34.79 -47.64 2.26
CA LYS A 120 -33.38 -47.73 1.85
C LYS A 120 -32.85 -46.41 1.27
N LEU A 121 -33.59 -45.81 0.34
CA LEU A 121 -33.19 -44.55 -0.30
C LEU A 121 -33.23 -43.37 0.70
N ALA A 122 -34.23 -43.31 1.57
CA ALA A 122 -34.32 -42.29 2.61
C ALA A 122 -33.10 -42.34 3.56
N THR A 123 -32.69 -43.54 3.99
CA THR A 123 -31.48 -43.72 4.80
C THR A 123 -30.22 -43.32 4.03
N ALA A 124 -30.08 -43.75 2.77
CA ALA A 124 -28.93 -43.39 1.94
C ALA A 124 -28.84 -41.86 1.69
N ILE A 125 -29.98 -41.17 1.59
CA ILE A 125 -30.04 -39.71 1.48
C ILE A 125 -29.58 -39.07 2.78
N ALA A 126 -30.02 -39.56 3.94
CA ALA A 126 -29.56 -39.05 5.25
C ALA A 126 -28.05 -39.24 5.45
N GLU A 127 -27.50 -40.38 5.05
CA GLU A 127 -26.05 -40.62 5.04
C GLU A 127 -25.33 -39.67 4.08
N SER A 128 -25.89 -39.44 2.89
CA SER A 128 -25.31 -38.50 1.92
C SER A 128 -25.35 -37.05 2.42
N GLU A 129 -26.35 -36.68 3.21
CA GLU A 129 -26.43 -35.36 3.84
C GLU A 129 -25.31 -35.17 4.86
N ALA A 130 -25.09 -36.16 5.72
CA ALA A 130 -23.97 -36.13 6.67
C ALA A 130 -22.61 -36.03 5.96
N ASP A 131 -22.41 -36.75 4.85
CA ASP A 131 -21.20 -36.67 4.01
C ASP A 131 -21.03 -35.28 3.37
N VAL A 132 -22.10 -34.66 2.85
CA VAL A 132 -22.08 -33.28 2.33
C VAL A 132 -21.69 -32.29 3.41
N GLN A 133 -22.24 -32.39 4.63
CA GLN A 133 -21.87 -31.50 5.73
C GLN A 133 -20.40 -31.68 6.13
N ASN A 134 -19.91 -32.92 6.21
CA ASN A 134 -18.50 -33.19 6.52
C ASN A 134 -17.57 -32.59 5.45
N ARG A 135 -17.91 -32.76 4.17
CA ARG A 135 -17.13 -32.18 3.06
C ARG A 135 -17.17 -30.66 3.03
N ARG A 136 -18.30 -30.04 3.39
CA ARG A 136 -18.39 -28.59 3.58
C ARG A 136 -17.41 -28.13 4.66
N LEU A 137 -17.38 -28.79 5.81
CA LEU A 137 -16.44 -28.46 6.89
C LEU A 137 -14.98 -28.59 6.43
N LYS A 138 -14.63 -29.66 5.72
CA LYS A 138 -13.29 -29.85 5.14
C LYS A 138 -12.93 -28.79 4.10
N CYS A 139 -13.87 -28.43 3.23
CA CYS A 139 -13.69 -27.36 2.25
C CYS A 139 -13.45 -26.02 2.94
N ASN A 140 -14.26 -25.68 3.94
CA ASN A 140 -14.09 -24.46 4.74
C ASN A 140 -12.78 -24.47 5.53
N ALA A 141 -12.33 -25.63 6.03
CA ALA A 141 -11.02 -25.76 6.66
C ALA A 141 -9.87 -25.51 5.68
N ALA A 142 -9.95 -26.04 4.45
CA ALA A 142 -8.96 -25.78 3.39
C ALA A 142 -8.96 -24.30 2.97
N ILE A 143 -10.14 -23.68 2.82
CA ILE A 143 -10.29 -22.25 2.51
C ILE A 143 -9.70 -21.41 3.64
N LYS A 144 -9.93 -21.78 4.89
CA LYS A 144 -9.33 -21.13 6.06
C LYS A 144 -7.81 -21.23 6.02
N ASP A 145 -7.25 -22.43 5.84
CA ASP A 145 -5.78 -22.62 5.75
C ASP A 145 -5.16 -21.78 4.64
N TYR A 146 -5.78 -21.76 3.45
CA TYR A 146 -5.35 -20.92 2.34
C TYR A 146 -5.43 -19.43 2.68
N ASN A 147 -6.56 -18.96 3.22
CA ASN A 147 -6.74 -17.56 3.57
C ASN A 147 -5.76 -17.10 4.66
N THR A 148 -5.54 -17.93 5.69
CA THR A 148 -4.55 -17.69 6.73
C THR A 148 -3.14 -17.61 6.15
N LYS A 149 -2.72 -18.58 5.32
CA LYS A 149 -1.39 -18.57 4.69
C LYS A 149 -1.18 -17.35 3.81
N ARG A 150 -2.21 -16.93 3.07
CA ARG A 150 -2.17 -15.72 2.24
C ARG A 150 -2.02 -14.45 3.07
N ALA A 151 -2.70 -14.37 4.21
CA ALA A 151 -2.69 -13.21 5.10
C ALA A 151 -1.50 -13.17 6.07
N SER A 152 -0.78 -14.27 6.23
CA SER A 152 0.43 -14.33 7.05
C SER A 152 1.64 -13.70 6.34
N LEU A 153 2.56 -13.12 7.11
CA LEU A 153 3.87 -12.71 6.59
C LEU A 153 4.77 -13.95 6.35
N PRO A 154 5.60 -13.95 5.30
CA PRO A 154 5.85 -12.85 4.36
C PRO A 154 4.84 -12.75 3.20
N HIS A 155 3.95 -13.74 3.04
CA HIS A 155 3.05 -13.86 1.88
C HIS A 155 2.12 -12.66 1.68
N ALA A 156 1.63 -12.04 2.75
CA ALA A 156 0.73 -10.88 2.68
C ALA A 156 1.30 -9.70 1.86
N LEU A 157 2.63 -9.55 1.81
CA LEU A 157 3.29 -8.45 1.10
C LEU A 157 3.23 -8.58 -0.43
N TRP A 158 3.19 -9.82 -0.95
CA TRP A 158 3.33 -10.09 -2.39
C TRP A 158 2.25 -10.99 -2.98
N ALA A 159 1.44 -11.68 -2.16
CA ALA A 159 0.40 -12.60 -2.63
C ALA A 159 -0.64 -11.90 -3.53
N GLY A 160 -1.02 -10.66 -3.19
CA GLY A 160 -1.95 -9.87 -4.01
C GLY A 160 -1.39 -9.53 -5.39
N PHE A 161 -0.12 -9.15 -5.47
CA PHE A 161 0.57 -8.84 -6.73
C PHE A 161 0.72 -10.06 -7.64
N LEU A 162 0.89 -11.26 -7.05
CA LEU A 162 0.96 -12.52 -7.81
C LEU A 162 -0.41 -13.10 -8.18
N GLY A 163 -1.51 -12.40 -7.89
CA GLY A 163 -2.86 -12.80 -8.28
C GLY A 163 -3.54 -13.79 -7.34
N PHE A 164 -2.98 -14.08 -6.16
CA PHE A 164 -3.65 -14.90 -5.15
C PHE A 164 -4.75 -14.09 -4.46
N ARG A 165 -6.00 -14.36 -4.84
CA ARG A 165 -7.18 -13.70 -4.27
C ARG A 165 -7.75 -14.47 -3.07
N PRO A 166 -8.44 -13.80 -2.13
CA PRO A 166 -9.21 -14.49 -1.10
C PRO A 166 -10.22 -15.48 -1.68
N ALA A 167 -10.26 -16.67 -1.08
CA ALA A 167 -11.29 -17.65 -1.36
C ALA A 167 -12.47 -17.41 -0.42
N ARG A 168 -13.69 -17.42 -0.96
CA ARG A 168 -14.92 -17.29 -0.18
C ARG A 168 -15.27 -18.63 0.46
N TYR A 169 -15.71 -18.60 1.72
CA TYR A 169 -16.22 -19.78 2.40
C TYR A 169 -17.46 -20.34 1.69
N LEU A 170 -17.64 -21.65 1.81
CA LEU A 170 -18.78 -22.35 1.27
C LEU A 170 -19.96 -22.27 2.24
N GLU A 171 -20.98 -21.53 1.81
CA GLU A 171 -22.24 -21.29 2.49
C GLU A 171 -23.35 -22.03 1.74
N LEU A 172 -24.14 -22.84 2.46
CA LEU A 172 -25.23 -23.63 1.88
C LEU A 172 -26.64 -23.19 2.38
N ASP A 173 -26.73 -22.31 3.39
CA ASP A 173 -27.92 -21.79 4.13
C ASP A 173 -28.99 -22.83 4.58
N THR A 174 -29.54 -22.77 5.81
CA THR A 174 -30.25 -21.65 6.46
C THR A 174 -30.06 -21.52 7.99
N VAL A 175 -30.17 -20.28 8.50
CA VAL A 175 -30.34 -19.80 9.91
C VAL A 175 -29.10 -19.80 10.81
N GLU A 176 -28.12 -18.94 10.53
CA GLU A 176 -27.20 -18.42 11.56
C GLU A 176 -26.90 -16.94 11.27
N SER A 177 -27.97 -16.15 11.09
CA SER A 177 -27.85 -14.71 10.80
C SER A 177 -27.79 -13.85 12.08
N ALA A 178 -27.89 -14.46 13.27
CA ALA A 178 -27.78 -13.76 14.55
C ALA A 178 -26.33 -13.71 15.07
N ASP A 179 -25.55 -14.77 14.89
CA ASP A 179 -24.11 -14.80 15.25
C ASP A 179 -23.23 -14.11 14.18
N ALA A 180 -23.75 -13.95 12.96
CA ALA A 180 -23.08 -13.25 11.86
C ALA A 180 -22.79 -11.76 12.18
N SER A 181 -23.62 -11.11 13.00
CA SER A 181 -23.38 -9.73 13.48
C SER A 181 -22.26 -9.63 14.51
N VAL A 182 -22.14 -10.61 15.41
CA VAL A 182 -21.09 -10.66 16.44
C VAL A 182 -19.75 -11.04 15.81
N GLN A 183 -19.76 -11.96 14.84
CA GLN A 183 -18.57 -12.26 14.04
C GLN A 183 -18.12 -11.07 13.19
N LYS A 184 -19.02 -10.32 12.55
CA LYS A 184 -18.65 -9.10 11.80
C LYS A 184 -17.87 -8.07 12.63
N GLN A 185 -18.11 -8.03 13.94
CA GLN A 185 -17.41 -7.12 14.86
C GLN A 185 -16.01 -7.61 15.27
N ILE A 186 -15.78 -8.94 15.28
CA ILE A 186 -14.45 -9.56 15.44
C ILE A 186 -13.69 -9.53 14.10
N LEU A 187 -14.40 -9.62 12.97
CA LEU A 187 -13.95 -9.46 11.57
C LEU A 187 -13.61 -7.99 11.22
N SER A 188 -13.11 -7.18 12.15
CA SER A 188 -12.31 -6.01 11.74
C SER A 188 -11.06 -6.58 11.07
N ASP A 189 -11.18 -6.74 9.75
CA ASP A 189 -10.23 -7.37 8.85
C ASP A 189 -8.82 -6.88 9.16
N ASP A 190 -8.01 -7.72 9.81
CA ASP A 190 -6.61 -7.41 10.10
C ASP A 190 -5.83 -7.17 8.79
N GLY A 191 -6.33 -7.65 7.65
CA GLY A 191 -5.84 -7.33 6.31
C GLY A 191 -6.13 -5.88 5.90
N ASP A 192 -7.34 -5.38 6.18
CA ASP A 192 -7.69 -3.97 5.95
C ASP A 192 -6.90 -3.05 6.89
N ARG A 193 -6.71 -3.44 8.15
CA ARG A 193 -5.83 -2.72 9.09
C ARG A 193 -4.37 -2.74 8.64
N LEU A 194 -3.84 -3.84 8.14
CA LEU A 194 -2.48 -3.88 7.57
C LEU A 194 -2.36 -2.96 6.36
N ASN A 195 -3.36 -2.94 5.48
CA ASN A 195 -3.38 -2.05 4.33
C ASN A 195 -3.54 -0.57 4.73
N GLU A 196 -4.33 -0.29 5.76
CA GLU A 196 -4.46 1.02 6.39
C GLU A 196 -3.13 1.44 7.06
N LEU A 197 -2.47 0.55 7.80
CA LEU A 197 -1.18 0.81 8.43
C LEU A 197 -0.06 1.02 7.40
N LEU A 198 -0.04 0.23 6.32
CA LEU A 198 0.90 0.40 5.20
C LEU A 198 0.61 1.69 4.43
N GLY A 199 -0.67 2.04 4.24
CA GLY A 199 -1.10 3.30 3.64
C GLY A 199 -0.72 4.51 4.51
N VAL A 200 -0.95 4.43 5.82
CA VAL A 200 -0.58 5.48 6.80
C VAL A 200 0.95 5.59 6.92
N ALA A 201 1.68 4.48 6.90
CA ALA A 201 3.14 4.49 6.86
C ALA A 201 3.68 5.13 5.57
N GLY A 202 3.11 4.78 4.41
CA GLY A 202 3.45 5.39 3.12
C GLY A 202 3.16 6.89 3.08
N ALA A 203 1.98 7.30 3.56
CA ALA A 203 1.58 8.71 3.64
C ALA A 203 2.52 9.51 4.58
N ARG A 204 2.89 8.95 5.74
CA ARG A 204 3.83 9.60 6.66
C ARG A 204 5.23 9.77 6.08
N VAL A 205 5.71 8.83 5.26
CA VAL A 205 7.01 8.97 4.56
C VAL A 205 6.94 10.06 3.49
N ILE A 206 5.82 10.15 2.76
CA ILE A 206 5.58 11.19 1.75
C ILE A 206 5.46 12.57 2.42
N ASP A 207 4.76 12.68 3.55
CA ASP A 207 4.64 13.94 4.29
C ASP A 207 5.95 14.34 4.96
N ALA A 208 6.71 13.39 5.52
CA ALA A 208 8.04 13.65 6.05
C ALA A 208 9.00 14.14 4.95
N THR A 209 8.97 13.54 3.76
CA THR A 209 9.80 14.01 2.63
C THR A 209 9.34 15.37 2.09
N LYS A 210 8.03 15.63 2.02
CA LYS A 210 7.47 16.93 1.59
C LYS A 210 7.77 18.05 2.58
N THR A 211 7.65 17.78 3.88
CA THR A 211 7.99 18.75 4.93
C THR A 211 9.48 19.04 4.91
N LEU A 212 10.34 18.03 4.79
CA LEU A 212 11.79 18.20 4.72
C LEU A 212 12.22 18.95 3.45
N ALA A 213 11.58 18.69 2.30
CA ALA A 213 11.78 19.45 1.07
C ALA A 213 11.36 20.92 1.20
N SER A 214 10.20 21.18 1.84
CA SER A 214 9.72 22.55 2.07
C SER A 214 10.58 23.33 3.07
N GLN A 215 11.08 22.66 4.12
CA GLN A 215 12.03 23.24 5.07
C GLN A 215 13.38 23.52 4.41
N GLY A 216 13.87 22.60 3.56
CA GLY A 216 15.08 22.82 2.76
C GLY A 216 14.95 24.03 1.82
N LYS A 217 13.79 24.21 1.19
CA LYS A 217 13.50 25.39 0.35
C LYS A 217 13.50 26.69 1.15
N LEU A 218 12.89 26.71 2.34
CA LEU A 218 12.89 27.89 3.21
C LEU A 218 14.29 28.24 3.71
N ILE A 219 15.11 27.25 4.05
CA ILE A 219 16.51 27.45 4.46
C ILE A 219 17.33 28.00 3.28
N ALA A 220 17.13 27.46 2.08
CA ALA A 220 17.79 27.94 0.86
C ALA A 220 17.37 29.37 0.51
N GLU A 221 16.08 29.72 0.60
CA GLU A 221 15.58 31.09 0.37
C GLU A 221 16.09 32.08 1.44
N LYS A 222 16.16 31.66 2.71
CA LYS A 222 16.72 32.48 3.79
C LYS A 222 18.23 32.68 3.65
N ALA A 223 18.96 31.67 3.16
CA ALA A 223 20.38 31.79 2.84
C ALA A 223 20.61 32.70 1.62
N ALA A 224 19.83 32.53 0.55
CA ALA A 224 19.93 33.35 -0.66
C ALA A 224 19.61 34.82 -0.38
N SER A 225 18.58 35.12 0.43
CA SER A 225 18.26 36.49 0.83
C SER A 225 19.30 37.12 1.75
N ARG A 226 19.95 36.35 2.65
CA ARG A 226 21.09 36.85 3.44
C ARG A 226 22.28 37.22 2.56
N VAL A 227 22.62 36.36 1.60
CA VAL A 227 23.68 36.64 0.61
C VAL A 227 23.33 37.87 -0.23
N GLN A 228 22.07 38.01 -0.67
CA GLN A 228 21.62 39.18 -1.42
C GLN A 228 21.72 40.47 -0.59
N THR A 229 21.40 40.41 0.71
CA THR A 229 21.48 41.56 1.62
C THR A 229 22.94 41.92 1.93
N GLU A 230 23.84 40.94 2.09
CA GLU A 230 25.27 41.19 2.26
C GLU A 230 25.92 41.74 0.99
N ILE A 231 25.53 41.26 -0.20
CA ILE A 231 25.99 41.80 -1.48
C ILE A 231 25.47 43.23 -1.68
N ALA A 232 24.21 43.50 -1.33
CA ALA A 232 23.66 44.86 -1.36
C ALA A 232 24.37 45.80 -0.37
N ALA A 233 24.68 45.33 0.85
CA ALA A 233 25.44 46.09 1.84
C ALA A 233 26.88 46.36 1.39
N ARG A 234 27.53 45.42 0.69
CA ARG A 234 28.85 45.62 0.07
C ARG A 234 28.81 46.54 -1.16
N SER A 235 27.67 46.68 -1.83
CA SER A 235 27.51 47.59 -2.97
C SER A 235 27.28 49.06 -2.59
N ALA A 236 27.11 49.36 -1.30
CA ALA A 236 27.03 50.72 -0.76
C ALA A 236 28.42 51.33 -0.43
N VAL A 237 29.48 50.89 -1.12
CA VAL A 237 30.80 51.53 -1.02
C VAL A 237 30.77 52.79 -1.88
N ALA A 238 30.82 53.96 -1.25
CA ALA A 238 30.92 55.25 -1.93
C ALA A 238 32.07 55.19 -2.95
N GLN A 239 31.75 55.39 -4.22
CA GLN A 239 32.70 55.41 -5.33
C GLN A 239 33.25 56.83 -5.52
N TYR A 240 34.54 56.97 -5.79
CA TYR A 240 35.20 58.27 -5.95
C TYR A 240 35.85 58.39 -7.33
N HIS A 241 35.83 59.61 -7.88
CA HIS A 241 36.64 60.03 -9.01
C HIS A 241 37.70 61.00 -8.50
N TYR A 242 38.90 60.97 -9.06
CA TYR A 242 39.97 61.93 -8.75
C TYR A 242 40.59 62.50 -10.02
N LEU A 243 41.18 63.68 -9.91
CA LEU A 243 41.90 64.32 -11.01
C LEU A 243 43.39 63.97 -10.90
N ASP A 244 43.95 63.40 -11.97
CA ASP A 244 45.38 63.10 -12.04
C ASP A 244 46.21 64.41 -12.21
N VAL A 245 47.54 64.33 -12.15
CA VAL A 245 48.47 65.47 -12.31
C VAL A 245 48.27 66.22 -13.65
N GLU A 246 47.71 65.53 -14.64
CA GLU A 246 47.34 66.05 -15.96
C GLU A 246 45.90 66.64 -16.05
N LYS A 247 45.19 66.74 -14.91
CA LYS A 247 43.78 67.20 -14.78
C LYS A 247 42.75 66.38 -15.57
N ALA A 248 43.03 65.12 -15.86
CA ALA A 248 42.05 64.18 -16.43
C ALA A 248 41.28 63.47 -15.30
N PRO A 249 39.93 63.40 -15.35
CA PRO A 249 39.16 62.68 -14.34
C PRO A 249 39.34 61.16 -14.52
N LYS A 250 39.78 60.48 -13.45
CA LYS A 250 39.91 59.01 -13.38
C LYS A 250 39.01 58.44 -12.28
N GLY A 251 38.35 57.33 -12.57
CA GLY A 251 37.41 56.65 -11.67
C GLY A 251 36.38 55.83 -12.46
N PRO A 252 35.40 55.19 -11.78
CA PRO A 252 35.19 55.17 -10.32
C PRO A 252 36.09 54.15 -9.59
N ILE A 253 36.62 54.55 -8.42
CA ILE A 253 37.41 53.68 -7.52
C ILE A 253 36.84 53.69 -6.10
N SER A 254 37.13 52.65 -5.30
CA SER A 254 36.71 52.61 -3.88
C SER A 254 37.56 53.53 -3.01
N ARG A 255 37.07 53.86 -1.81
CA ARG A 255 37.83 54.66 -0.83
C ARG A 255 39.19 54.04 -0.50
N ASP A 256 39.26 52.72 -0.33
CA ASP A 256 40.53 52.03 -0.02
C ASP A 256 41.55 52.16 -1.16
N GLN A 257 41.10 52.13 -2.42
CA GLN A 257 41.97 52.33 -3.57
C GLN A 257 42.47 53.76 -3.67
N LEU A 258 41.65 54.74 -3.29
CA LEU A 258 42.04 56.15 -3.22
C LEU A 258 43.11 56.37 -2.14
N ASP A 259 42.91 55.81 -0.94
CA ASP A 259 43.88 55.90 0.16
C ASP A 259 45.20 55.18 -0.21
N ALA A 260 45.13 54.05 -0.93
CA ALA A 260 46.32 53.36 -1.43
C ALA A 260 47.09 54.19 -2.48
N LEU A 261 46.41 54.92 -3.37
CA LEU A 261 47.05 55.83 -4.33
C LEU A 261 47.75 57.02 -3.63
N PHE A 262 47.20 57.48 -2.50
CA PHE A 262 47.86 58.49 -1.68
C PHE A 262 49.11 57.92 -1.00
N ALA A 263 49.01 56.70 -0.46
CA ALA A 263 50.14 56.02 0.19
C ALA A 263 51.30 55.71 -0.78
N THR A 264 50.99 55.43 -2.05
CA THR A 264 52.00 55.21 -3.10
C THR A 264 52.55 56.50 -3.70
N GLY A 265 52.01 57.67 -3.33
CA GLY A 265 52.42 58.99 -3.81
C GLY A 265 51.91 59.35 -5.21
N ALA A 266 51.00 58.56 -5.77
CA ALA A 266 50.39 58.82 -7.08
C ALA A 266 49.40 60.00 -7.04
N ILE A 267 48.81 60.28 -5.88
CA ILE A 267 47.98 61.47 -5.62
C ILE A 267 48.53 62.25 -4.42
N THR A 268 48.32 63.56 -4.40
CA THR A 268 48.76 64.46 -3.33
C THR A 268 47.59 64.96 -2.47
N ALA A 269 47.88 65.55 -1.30
CA ALA A 269 46.86 66.03 -0.35
C ALA A 269 45.91 67.09 -0.95
N ASP A 270 46.37 67.82 -1.97
CA ASP A 270 45.62 68.85 -2.70
C ASP A 270 44.85 68.32 -3.91
N THR A 271 44.86 67.01 -4.16
CA THR A 271 44.16 66.41 -5.30
C THR A 271 42.66 66.55 -5.14
N ASP A 272 41.99 67.03 -6.18
CA ASP A 272 40.53 67.16 -6.23
C ASP A 272 39.88 65.79 -6.43
N VAL A 273 38.95 65.45 -5.53
CA VAL A 273 38.21 64.19 -5.49
C VAL A 273 36.70 64.47 -5.46
N LEU A 274 35.94 63.69 -6.20
CA LEU A 274 34.49 63.74 -6.29
C LEU A 274 33.89 62.40 -5.83
N GLU A 275 33.05 62.44 -4.81
CA GLU A 275 32.20 61.30 -4.41
C GLU A 275 31.05 61.14 -5.42
N ALA A 276 30.75 59.90 -5.84
CA ALA A 276 29.69 59.59 -6.78
C ALA A 276 28.32 60.01 -6.22
N GLY A 277 27.77 61.11 -6.77
CA GLY A 277 26.53 61.73 -6.30
C GLY A 277 26.71 63.14 -5.72
N ALA A 278 27.94 63.55 -5.41
CA ALA A 278 28.25 64.92 -4.98
C ALA A 278 28.27 65.89 -6.17
N LYS A 279 27.92 67.16 -5.92
CA LYS A 279 27.84 68.22 -6.95
C LYS A 279 29.12 69.05 -7.10
N ALA A 280 30.12 68.85 -6.23
CA ALA A 280 31.34 69.67 -6.19
C ALA A 280 32.57 68.81 -5.87
N TRP A 281 33.70 69.16 -6.47
CA TRP A 281 35.01 68.57 -6.20
C TRP A 281 35.53 69.07 -4.84
N THR A 282 36.09 68.14 -4.06
CA THR A 282 36.64 68.41 -2.72
C THR A 282 38.07 67.91 -2.65
N LYS A 283 38.95 68.61 -1.94
CA LYS A 283 40.35 68.16 -1.79
C LYS A 283 40.43 66.89 -0.96
N TYR A 284 41.33 65.98 -1.35
CA TYR A 284 41.53 64.71 -0.67
C TYR A 284 41.76 64.87 0.84
N ALA A 285 42.55 65.86 1.27
CA ALA A 285 42.83 66.14 2.69
C ALA A 285 41.60 66.56 3.52
N SER A 286 40.52 67.03 2.86
CA SER A 286 39.30 67.49 3.53
C SER A 286 38.26 66.38 3.72
N LEU A 287 38.56 65.16 3.27
CA LEU A 287 37.65 64.03 3.40
C LEU A 287 37.64 63.55 4.86
N PRO A 288 36.46 63.28 5.45
CA PRO A 288 36.34 62.85 6.84
C PRO A 288 37.09 61.53 7.07
N PRO A 289 37.68 61.33 8.27
CA PRO A 289 38.36 60.08 8.60
C PRO A 289 37.39 58.90 8.57
N ARG A 290 37.89 57.73 8.15
CA ARG A 290 37.12 56.48 8.07
C ARG A 290 36.39 56.19 9.38
N ALA A 291 35.08 55.90 9.29
CA ALA A 291 34.39 55.25 10.40
C ALA A 291 34.98 53.84 10.56
N PRO A 292 35.44 53.44 11.76
CA PRO A 292 36.03 52.11 11.94
C PRO A 292 35.05 51.04 11.47
N ASP A 293 35.55 50.05 10.73
CA ASP A 293 34.76 48.91 10.32
C ASP A 293 34.11 48.33 11.57
N ARG A 294 32.77 48.34 11.63
CA ARG A 294 32.07 47.52 12.61
C ARG A 294 32.39 46.09 12.26
N ASP A 295 33.20 45.46 13.11
CA ASP A 295 33.52 44.04 13.02
C ASP A 295 32.22 43.23 12.92
N PRO A 296 31.95 42.58 11.78
CA PRO A 296 30.73 41.80 11.58
C PRO A 296 30.69 40.53 12.45
N THR A 297 31.78 40.20 13.17
CA THR A 297 31.81 39.07 14.12
C THR A 297 31.44 39.44 15.55
N ALA A 298 31.18 40.71 15.87
CA ALA A 298 30.55 41.10 17.13
C ALA A 298 29.02 40.85 17.10
N GLN A 299 28.63 39.62 16.75
CA GLN A 299 27.26 39.12 16.87
C GLN A 299 27.01 38.67 18.32
N ASP A 300 25.89 39.14 18.86
CA ASP A 300 24.98 38.34 19.67
C ASP A 300 25.58 37.69 20.93
N ALA A 301 25.79 38.48 21.98
CA ALA A 301 25.62 37.94 23.33
C ALA A 301 24.13 37.59 23.51
N PRO A 302 23.75 36.33 23.78
CA PRO A 302 22.36 36.01 24.07
C PRO A 302 21.95 36.72 25.36
N LEU A 303 20.88 37.50 25.28
CA LEU A 303 20.17 37.97 26.47
C LEU A 303 19.70 36.74 27.25
N LEU A 304 20.13 36.66 28.51
CA LEU A 304 19.60 35.72 29.52
C LEU A 304 18.11 35.95 29.75
#